data_AF-A0A7H1DTA5-F1
#
_entry.id   AF-A0A7H1DTA5-F1
#
_cell.length_a   1.000
_cell.length_b   1.000
_cell.length_c   1.000
_cell.angle_alpha   90.00
_cell.angle_beta   90.00
_cell.angle_gamma   90.00
#
_symmetry.space_group_name_H-M   'P 1'
#
loop_
_entity.id
_entity.type
_entity.pdbx_description
1 polymer ?
#
loop_
_entity_poly.entity_id
_entity_poly.type
_entity_poly.pdbx_seq_one_letter_code
_entity_poly.pdbx_strand_id
1 'polypeptide(L)' 'MEVTPHDRTLQLITALDYNARQIAQVLGISTRGASYKLSREKGNQFTESDFEKFKNFIENLKQAVQQ' A
#
# COMPACT_ATOMS: atom_id res chain seq x y z
N MET A 1 -2.55 -21.81 2.25
CA MET A 1 -1.48 -20.78 2.21
C MET A 1 -1.94 -19.63 3.07
N GLU A 2 -1.12 -19.20 4.02
CA GLU A 2 -1.41 -18.02 4.85
C GLU A 2 -1.22 -16.75 4.00
N VAL A 3 -2.19 -15.84 4.02
CA VAL A 3 -2.11 -14.60 3.23
C VAL A 3 -1.21 -13.61 3.96
N THR A 4 -0.05 -13.29 3.37
CA THR A 4 0.94 -12.44 4.04
C THR A 4 0.49 -10.97 4.07
N PRO A 5 1.05 -10.11 4.95
CA PRO A 5 0.82 -8.67 4.91
C PRO A 5 1.11 -8.07 3.54
N HIS A 6 2.12 -8.62 2.84
CA HIS A 6 2.46 -8.20 1.50
C HIS A 6 1.38 -8.55 0.47
N ASP A 7 0.82 -9.75 0.52
CA ASP A 7 -0.24 -10.15 -0.41
C ASP A 7 -1.52 -9.33 -0.18
N ARG A 8 -1.89 -9.08 1.09
CA ARG A 8 -3.03 -8.22 1.45
C ARG A 8 -2.83 -6.78 0.95
N THR A 9 -1.63 -6.24 1.10
CA THR A 9 -1.31 -4.89 0.62
C THR A 9 -1.36 -4.81 -0.91
N LEU A 10 -0.84 -5.81 -1.61
CA LEU A 10 -0.94 -5.88 -3.08
C LEU A 10 -2.40 -5.91 -3.56
N GLN A 11 -3.26 -6.69 -2.91
CA GLN A 11 -4.69 -6.73 -3.26
C GLN A 11 -5.35 -5.35 -3.16
N LEU A 12 -5.05 -4.57 -2.11
CA LEU A 12 -5.54 -3.20 -1.97
C LEU A 12 -5.01 -2.28 -3.08
N ILE A 13 -3.70 -2.33 -3.35
CA ILE A 13 -3.06 -1.51 -4.39
C ILE A 13 -3.66 -1.81 -5.77
N THR A 14 -3.86 -3.09 -6.09
CA THR A 14 -4.48 -3.51 -7.35
C THR A 14 -5.95 -3.09 -7.43
N ALA A 15 -6.72 -3.25 -6.37
CA ALA A 15 -8.13 -2.85 -6.34
C ALA A 15 -8.31 -1.32 -6.50
N LEU A 16 -7.34 -0.54 -6.05
CA LEU A 16 -7.34 0.92 -6.17
C LEU A 16 -6.67 1.43 -7.46
N ASP A 17 -6.04 0.54 -8.25
CA ASP A 17 -5.23 0.88 -9.42
C ASP A 17 -4.10 1.89 -9.12
N TYR A 18 -3.40 1.71 -7.99
CA TYR A 18 -2.37 2.65 -7.55
C TYR A 18 -1.00 2.36 -8.16
N ASN A 19 -0.37 3.41 -8.67
CA ASN A 19 1.01 3.39 -9.12
C ASN A 19 2.01 3.67 -7.97
N ALA A 20 3.30 3.47 -8.23
CA ALA A 20 4.37 3.67 -7.25
C ALA A 20 4.39 5.07 -6.60
N ARG A 21 3.96 6.12 -7.31
CA ARG A 21 3.90 7.48 -6.75
C ARG A 21 2.77 7.59 -5.72
N GLN A 22 1.58 7.07 -6.03
CA GLN A 22 0.44 7.07 -5.11
C GLN A 22 0.73 6.20 -3.88
N ILE A 23 1.33 5.03 -4.08
CA ILE A 23 1.75 4.16 -2.96
C ILE A 23 2.73 4.88 -2.04
N ALA A 24 3.72 5.56 -2.64
CA ALA A 24 4.70 6.34 -1.88
C ALA A 24 4.05 7.44 -1.04
N GLN A 25 3.03 8.12 -1.57
CA GLN A 25 2.26 9.12 -0.84
C GLN A 25 1.51 8.52 0.36
N VAL A 26 0.80 7.39 0.16
CA VAL A 26 0.07 6.70 1.24
C VAL A 26 1.03 6.25 2.35
N LEU A 27 2.19 5.71 1.97
CA LEU A 27 3.14 5.13 2.92
C LEU A 27 4.08 6.17 3.56
N GLY A 28 4.17 7.37 3.00
CA GLY A 28 5.12 8.41 3.41
C GLY A 28 6.57 8.04 3.11
N ILE A 29 6.83 7.39 1.96
CA ILE A 29 8.17 6.94 1.54
C ILE A 29 8.53 7.49 0.16
N SER A 30 9.73 7.21 -0.34
CA SER A 30 10.10 7.58 -1.71
C SER A 30 9.42 6.70 -2.77
N THR A 31 9.16 7.25 -3.95
CA THR A 31 8.63 6.48 -5.10
C THR A 31 9.51 5.27 -5.43
N ARG A 32 10.83 5.40 -5.32
CA ARG A 32 11.76 4.27 -5.48
C ARG A 32 11.55 3.19 -4.43
N GLY A 33 11.35 3.57 -3.17
CA GLY A 33 11.04 2.62 -2.09
C GLY A 33 9.73 1.87 -2.31
N ALA A 34 8.70 2.56 -2.81
CA ALA A 34 7.45 1.94 -3.19
C ALA A 34 7.61 0.98 -4.38
N SER A 35 8.33 1.39 -5.44
CA SER A 35 8.66 0.52 -6.57
C SER A 35 9.39 -0.75 -6.14
N TYR A 36 10.34 -0.64 -5.21
CA TYR A 36 11.07 -1.80 -4.69
C TYR A 36 10.18 -2.78 -3.94
N LYS A 37 9.23 -2.28 -3.14
CA LYS A 37 8.23 -3.15 -2.48
C LYS A 37 7.30 -3.81 -3.49
N LEU A 38 6.86 -3.09 -4.53
CA LEU A 38 6.02 -3.63 -5.61
C LEU A 38 6.70 -4.76 -6.38
N SER A 39 7.95 -4.57 -6.79
CA SER A 39 8.70 -5.57 -7.57
C SER A 39 9.32 -6.68 -6.71
N ARG A 40 9.15 -6.63 -5.39
CA ARG A 40 9.89 -7.43 -4.41
C ARG A 40 11.42 -7.37 -4.63
N GLU A 41 11.92 -6.25 -5.13
CA GLU A 41 13.34 -6.08 -5.40
C GLU A 41 14.14 -6.21 -4.11
N LYS A 42 15.19 -7.04 -4.14
CA LYS A 42 16.05 -7.34 -2.98
C LYS A 42 15.27 -7.90 -1.77
N GLY A 43 14.14 -8.55 -1.99
CA GLY A 43 13.31 -9.10 -0.93
C GLY A 43 12.54 -8.04 -0.12
N ASN A 44 12.49 -6.79 -0.59
CA ASN A 44 11.71 -5.76 0.06
C ASN A 44 10.23 -6.04 -0.11
N GLN A 45 9.50 -6.15 0.99
CA GLN A 45 8.08 -6.50 1.01
C GLN A 45 7.28 -5.44 1.74
N PHE A 46 5.95 -5.48 1.56
CA PHE A 46 5.07 -4.66 2.38
C PHE A 46 4.93 -5.35 3.73
N THR A 47 4.98 -4.54 4.77
CA THR A 47 4.91 -4.96 6.16
C THR A 47 3.48 -4.79 6.69
N GLU A 48 3.21 -5.28 7.90
CA GLU A 48 1.93 -5.01 8.55
C GLU A 48 1.69 -3.49 8.72
N SER A 49 2.75 -2.73 9.02
CA SER A 49 2.66 -1.27 9.13
C SER A 49 2.26 -0.61 7.80
N ASP A 50 2.75 -1.12 6.67
CA ASP A 50 2.35 -0.62 5.35
C ASP A 50 0.87 -0.91 5.07
N PHE A 51 0.41 -2.11 5.42
CA PHE A 51 -0.99 -2.51 5.28
C PHE A 51 -1.93 -1.62 6.10
N GLU A 52 -1.61 -1.37 7.38
CA GLU A 52 -2.42 -0.53 8.25
C GLU A 52 -2.46 0.93 7.77
N LYS A 53 -1.37 1.46 7.19
CA LYS A 53 -1.38 2.79 6.56
C LYS A 53 -2.36 2.86 5.39
N PHE A 54 -2.40 1.83 4.54
CA PHE A 54 -3.36 1.76 3.44
C PHE A 54 -4.81 1.70 3.95
N LYS A 55 -5.09 0.88 4.97
CA LYS A 55 -6.41 0.83 5.59
C LYS A 55 -6.85 2.20 6.12
N ASN A 56 -5.99 2.85 6.91
CA ASN A 56 -6.29 4.17 7.46
C ASN A 56 -6.54 5.22 6.38
N PHE A 57 -5.75 5.19 5.30
CA PHE A 57 -5.95 6.10 4.18
C PHE A 57 -7.32 5.89 3.51
N ILE A 58 -7.72 4.64 3.27
CA ILE A 58 -9.03 4.31 2.68
C ILE A 58 -10.18 4.74 3.59
N GLU A 59 -10.07 4.48 4.90
CA GLU A 59 -11.10 4.91 5.87
C GLU A 59 -11.25 6.43 5.90
N ASN A 60 -10.15 7.18 5.87
CA ASN A 60 -10.19 8.64 5.78
C ASN A 60 -10.85 9.13 4.48
N LEU A 61 -10.60 8.46 3.35
CA LEU A 61 -11.26 8.79 2.08
C LEU A 61 -12.78 8.55 2.17
N LYS A 62 -13.22 7.44 2.75
CA LYS A 62 -14.65 7.16 2.94
C LYS A 62 -15.32 8.25 3.78
N GLN A 63 -14.69 8.68 4.87
CA GLN A 63 -15.20 9.74 5.73
C GLN A 63 -15.29 11.09 5.01
N ALA A 64 -14.33 11.40 4.14
CA ALA A 64 -14.33 12.64 3.36
C ALA A 64 -15.44 12.69 2.29
N VAL A 65 -15.86 11.54 1.76
CA VAL A 65 -16.92 11.44 0.73
C VAL A 65 -18.33 11.46 1.34
N GLN A 66 -18.46 11.13 2.63
CA GLN A 66 -19.75 11.13 3.34
C GLN A 66 -20.14 12.49 3.95
N GLN A 67 -19.29 13.51 3.82
CA GLN A 67 -19.52 14.90 4.23
C GLN A 67 -19.94 15.76 3.04
#